data_AF-A0A7J5GQX5-F1
#
_entry.id   AF-A0A7J5GQX5-F1
#
_cell.length_a   1.000
_cell.length_b   1.000
_cell.length_c   1.000
_cell.angle_alpha   90.00
_cell.angle_beta   90.00
_cell.angle_gamma   90.00
#
_symmetry.space_group_name_H-M   'P 1'
#
loop_
_entity.id
_entity.type
_entity.pdbx_description
1 polymer ?
#
loop_
_entity_poly.entity_id
_entity_poly.type
_entity_poly.pdbx_seq_one_letter_code
_entity_poly.pdbx_strand_id
1 'polypeptide(L)'
;MKDNIDSKNIGNRKFIIELRFEPKVSMLDKKGAIVELIEKAKPFNIFHWEIGQGEVTIRDHENKEETSNTIIVTFNRFNFISNKINSIEEFYSKFEKIYNAITTALGDLVIKRIGCRIIGTYKVKSSDYNTILNKFKNSFPSKFFIDKYPAKDLLFNLVYENGMYQIGPLNQEDDFYDREFRNKDRVQHVGIAIDTDNYLTNELKNINDKSLIKDIYTLSLSVEKDLFVNLADF
;
A
#
# COMPACT_ATOMS: atom_id res chain seq x y z
N MET A 1 -3.36 -13.60 -11.69
CA MET A 1 -4.65 -13.57 -10.95
C MET A 1 -5.66 -12.80 -11.78
N LYS A 2 -6.95 -13.20 -11.85
CA LYS A 2 -8.01 -12.54 -12.66
C LYS A 2 -8.52 -11.22 -12.04
N ASP A 3 -8.03 -10.87 -10.85
CA ASP A 3 -8.51 -9.75 -10.03
C ASP A 3 -7.55 -8.58 -10.02
N ASN A 4 -7.24 -8.08 -11.21
CA ASN A 4 -6.52 -6.81 -11.34
C ASN A 4 -7.31 -5.81 -12.18
N ILE A 5 -7.09 -4.53 -11.88
CA ILE A 5 -7.53 -3.40 -12.70
C ILE A 5 -6.67 -3.38 -13.97
N ASP A 6 -7.28 -3.05 -15.12
CA ASP A 6 -6.57 -2.86 -16.39
C ASP A 6 -5.51 -1.75 -16.23
N SER A 7 -4.26 -2.04 -16.62
CA SER A 7 -3.12 -1.14 -16.41
C SER A 7 -3.31 0.23 -17.04
N LYS A 8 -4.09 0.34 -18.12
CA LYS A 8 -4.39 1.63 -18.76
C LYS A 8 -5.18 2.59 -17.85
N ASN A 9 -5.92 2.06 -16.88
CA ASN A 9 -6.74 2.83 -15.94
C ASN A 9 -5.95 3.23 -14.69
N ILE A 10 -4.77 2.67 -14.48
CA ILE A 10 -3.94 2.95 -13.30
C ILE A 10 -3.03 4.14 -13.64
N GLY A 11 -3.15 5.24 -12.90
CA GLY A 11 -2.21 6.37 -12.98
C GLY A 11 -0.99 6.11 -12.11
N ASN A 12 -1.23 5.92 -10.81
CA ASN A 12 -0.19 5.57 -9.83
C ASN A 12 -0.73 4.52 -8.87
N ARG A 13 0.15 3.66 -8.35
CA ARG A 13 -0.23 2.60 -7.41
C ARG A 13 0.92 2.25 -6.48
N LYS A 14 0.65 2.24 -5.19
CA LYS A 14 1.57 1.94 -4.10
C LYS A 14 1.01 0.78 -3.28
N PHE A 15 1.81 -0.27 -3.12
CA PHE A 15 1.49 -1.40 -2.26
C PHE A 15 2.33 -1.36 -1.00
N ILE A 16 1.71 -1.67 0.12
CA ILE A 16 2.37 -1.80 1.42
C ILE A 16 1.91 -3.12 2.03
N ILE A 17 2.83 -4.04 2.27
CA ILE A 17 2.57 -5.18 3.18
C ILE A 17 3.24 -4.87 4.51
N GLU A 18 2.47 -4.86 5.59
CA GLU A 18 2.92 -4.67 6.96
C GLU A 18 2.68 -5.96 7.77
N LEU A 19 3.73 -6.46 8.41
CA LEU A 19 3.61 -7.44 9.48
C LEU A 19 3.96 -6.78 10.81
N ARG A 20 3.09 -6.94 11.80
CA ARG A 20 3.42 -6.65 13.21
C ARG A 20 3.56 -7.96 13.95
N PHE A 21 4.57 -8.10 14.77
CA PHE A 21 4.86 -9.32 15.52
C PHE A 21 5.35 -8.98 16.93
N GLU A 22 5.36 -9.98 17.82
CA GLU A 22 5.91 -9.81 19.18
C GLU A 22 7.36 -9.31 19.13
N PRO A 23 7.76 -8.39 20.02
CA PRO A 23 9.12 -7.85 20.06
C PRO A 23 10.21 -8.92 19.96
N LYS A 24 11.05 -8.81 18.92
CA LYS A 24 12.25 -9.60 18.68
C LYS A 24 13.47 -8.76 19.01
N VAL A 25 13.87 -8.74 20.28
CA VAL A 25 15.04 -7.98 20.76
C VAL A 25 16.33 -8.36 20.02
N SER A 26 16.46 -9.64 19.63
CA SER A 26 17.57 -10.14 18.81
C SER A 26 17.72 -9.45 17.46
N MET A 27 16.70 -8.73 16.98
CA MET A 27 16.81 -7.86 15.80
C MET A 27 17.89 -6.80 15.97
N LEU A 28 18.11 -6.29 17.19
CA LEU A 28 19.10 -5.25 17.46
C LEU A 28 20.53 -5.69 17.12
N ASP A 29 20.86 -6.96 17.42
CA ASP A 29 22.17 -7.55 17.15
C ASP A 29 22.27 -8.10 15.72
N LYS A 30 21.13 -8.40 15.08
CA LYS A 30 21.06 -9.05 13.77
C LYS A 30 20.83 -8.10 12.59
N LYS A 31 20.93 -6.79 12.80
CA LYS A 31 20.71 -5.78 11.74
C LYS A 31 21.59 -6.01 10.51
N GLY A 32 22.89 -6.28 10.71
CA GLY A 32 23.81 -6.61 9.61
C GLY A 32 23.42 -7.88 8.86
N ALA A 33 23.08 -8.95 9.59
CA ALA A 33 22.63 -10.20 8.99
C ALA A 33 21.32 -10.05 8.19
N ILE A 34 20.39 -9.19 8.64
CA ILE A 34 19.17 -8.87 7.88
C ILE A 34 19.53 -8.26 6.53
N VAL A 35 20.43 -7.26 6.51
CA VAL A 35 20.87 -6.61 5.27
C VAL A 35 21.52 -7.63 4.33
N GLU A 36 22.49 -8.41 4.81
CA GLU A 36 23.21 -9.41 4.01
C GLU A 36 22.27 -10.47 3.40
N LEU A 37 21.31 -10.97 4.19
CA LEU A 37 20.36 -11.98 3.72
C LEU A 37 19.38 -11.41 2.69
N ILE A 38 18.94 -10.17 2.84
CA ILE A 38 18.07 -9.49 1.88
C ILE A 38 18.84 -9.20 0.58
N GLU A 39 20.08 -8.74 0.65
CA GLU A 39 20.95 -8.54 -0.51
C GLU A 39 21.18 -9.84 -1.28
N LYS A 40 21.47 -10.93 -0.56
CA LYS A 40 21.63 -12.26 -1.16
C LYS A 40 20.35 -12.77 -1.81
N ALA A 41 19.18 -12.48 -1.23
CA ALA A 41 17.88 -12.89 -1.76
C ALA A 41 17.49 -12.15 -3.06
N LYS A 42 18.13 -10.99 -3.34
CA LYS A 42 17.90 -10.17 -4.53
C LYS A 42 16.40 -9.97 -4.85
N PRO A 43 15.61 -9.38 -3.93
CA PRO A 43 14.22 -9.04 -4.22
C PRO A 43 14.13 -7.92 -5.26
N PHE A 44 15.11 -7.00 -5.27
CA PHE A 44 15.28 -5.95 -6.26
C PHE A 44 16.75 -5.49 -6.23
N ASN A 45 17.12 -4.57 -7.13
CA ASN A 45 18.46 -3.97 -7.12
C ASN A 45 18.56 -3.03 -5.91
N ILE A 46 19.20 -3.51 -4.85
CA ILE A 46 19.43 -2.73 -3.64
C ILE A 46 20.55 -1.73 -3.92
N PHE A 47 20.30 -0.47 -3.57
CA PHE A 47 21.25 0.62 -3.79
C PHE A 47 21.78 1.17 -2.46
N HIS A 48 20.93 1.22 -1.44
CA HIS A 48 21.25 1.87 -0.18
C HIS A 48 20.57 1.17 1.00
N TRP A 49 21.28 1.09 2.12
CA TRP A 49 20.74 0.65 3.40
C TRP A 49 21.19 1.58 4.53
N GLU A 50 20.33 1.71 5.54
CA GLU A 50 20.55 2.54 6.72
C GLU A 50 20.26 1.68 7.97
N ILE A 51 21.17 1.68 8.93
CA ILE A 51 21.02 1.01 10.23
C ILE A 51 20.81 2.09 11.29
N GLY A 52 19.57 2.28 11.70
CA GLY A 52 19.20 3.18 12.79
C GLY A 52 19.30 2.51 14.17
N GLN A 53 18.97 3.26 15.23
CA GLN A 53 19.03 2.75 16.62
C GLN A 53 18.13 1.54 16.86
N GLY A 54 16.96 1.46 16.20
CA GLY A 54 16.01 0.35 16.33
C GLY A 54 15.42 -0.12 14.99
N GLU A 55 16.06 0.24 13.88
CA GLU A 55 15.50 0.10 12.54
C GLU A 55 16.58 -0.28 11.53
N VAL A 56 16.19 -1.05 10.53
CA VAL A 56 16.94 -1.27 9.29
C VAL A 56 16.05 -0.83 8.14
N THR A 57 16.54 0.10 7.33
CA THR A 57 15.85 0.57 6.13
C THR A 57 16.68 0.20 4.91
N ILE A 58 16.08 -0.44 3.91
CA ILE A 58 16.75 -0.81 2.65
C ILE A 58 15.94 -0.22 1.49
N ARG A 59 16.64 0.40 0.54
CA ARG A 59 16.07 1.16 -0.58
C ARG A 59 16.74 0.78 -1.89
N ASP A 60 15.97 0.87 -2.98
CA ASP A 60 16.47 0.69 -4.34
C ASP A 60 17.07 1.96 -4.95
N HIS A 61 17.12 3.06 -4.19
CA HIS A 61 17.74 4.31 -4.59
C HIS A 61 18.30 5.08 -3.37
N GLU A 62 19.37 5.85 -3.56
CA GLU A 62 19.96 6.69 -2.51
C GLU A 62 19.08 7.90 -2.18
N ASN A 63 18.58 8.61 -3.20
CA ASN A 63 17.57 9.64 -3.01
C ASN A 63 16.24 9.02 -2.55
N LYS A 64 15.73 9.46 -1.39
CA LYS A 64 14.43 9.03 -0.83
C LYS A 64 13.26 9.31 -1.77
N GLU A 65 13.30 10.40 -2.52
CA GLU A 65 12.22 10.79 -3.44
C GLU A 65 12.17 9.91 -4.69
N GLU A 66 13.30 9.30 -5.07
CA GLU A 66 13.41 8.43 -6.25
C GLU A 66 13.29 6.95 -5.88
N THR A 67 13.14 6.65 -4.59
CA THR A 67 12.99 5.29 -4.09
C THR A 67 11.64 4.74 -4.53
N SER A 68 11.67 3.61 -5.24
CA SER A 68 10.47 2.88 -5.67
C SER A 68 10.15 1.72 -4.75
N ASN A 69 11.17 1.10 -4.13
CA ASN A 69 11.02 -0.03 -3.21
C ASN A 69 11.71 0.28 -1.89
N THR A 70 10.99 0.12 -0.79
CA THR A 70 11.53 0.30 0.57
C THR A 70 11.18 -0.91 1.43
N ILE A 71 12.18 -1.42 2.13
CA ILE A 71 12.02 -2.39 3.21
C ILE A 71 12.33 -1.68 4.51
N ILE A 72 11.45 -1.82 5.50
CA ILE A 72 11.67 -1.30 6.85
C ILE A 72 11.50 -2.46 7.81
N VAL A 73 12.52 -2.75 8.61
CA VAL A 73 12.47 -3.74 9.68
C VAL A 73 12.77 -3.04 10.98
N THR A 74 11.92 -3.25 11.98
CA THR A 74 12.11 -2.81 13.36
C THR A 74 11.96 -4.01 14.29
N PHE A 75 12.18 -3.83 15.59
CA PHE A 75 12.12 -4.94 16.54
C PHE A 75 10.74 -5.62 16.66
N ASN A 76 9.64 -5.01 16.20
CA ASN A 76 8.29 -5.59 16.25
C ASN A 76 7.47 -5.42 14.96
N ARG A 77 8.08 -4.93 13.88
CA ARG A 77 7.40 -4.65 12.62
C ARG A 77 8.30 -4.85 11.42
N PHE A 78 7.70 -5.30 10.33
CA PHE A 78 8.30 -5.36 9.00
C PHE A 78 7.33 -4.74 8.00
N ASN A 79 7.83 -3.81 7.16
CA ASN A 79 7.10 -3.26 6.02
C ASN A 79 7.88 -3.52 4.73
N PHE A 80 7.14 -3.89 3.68
CA PHE A 80 7.60 -3.78 2.30
C PHE A 80 6.67 -2.82 1.55
N ILE A 81 7.24 -1.73 1.04
CA ILE A 81 6.55 -0.66 0.33
C ILE A 81 7.07 -0.63 -1.10
N SER A 82 6.18 -0.61 -2.09
CA SER A 82 6.54 -0.43 -3.49
C SER A 82 5.59 0.51 -4.21
N ASN A 83 6.13 1.52 -4.89
CA ASN A 83 5.40 2.45 -5.76
C ASN A 83 5.52 2.07 -7.25
N LYS A 84 6.27 1.00 -7.55
CA LYS A 84 6.50 0.50 -8.91
C LYS A 84 6.02 -0.95 -9.03
N ILE A 85 4.74 -1.08 -9.34
CA ILE A 85 4.06 -2.38 -9.46
C ILE A 85 4.04 -2.81 -10.94
N ASN A 86 5.05 -3.56 -11.35
CA ASN A 86 5.12 -4.15 -12.70
C ASN A 86 4.02 -5.22 -12.90
N SER A 87 3.87 -6.11 -11.91
CA SER A 87 2.78 -7.07 -11.81
C SER A 87 2.51 -7.44 -10.35
N ILE A 88 1.30 -7.92 -10.09
CA ILE A 88 0.86 -8.39 -8.77
C ILE A 88 1.70 -9.57 -8.30
N GLU A 89 1.99 -10.48 -9.21
CA GLU A 89 2.76 -11.69 -8.95
C GLU A 89 4.23 -11.36 -8.65
N GLU A 90 4.82 -10.43 -9.40
CA GLU A 90 6.19 -9.99 -9.16
C GLU A 90 6.31 -9.32 -7.79
N PHE A 91 5.39 -8.40 -7.44
CA PHE A 91 5.39 -7.76 -6.13
C PHE A 91 5.35 -8.79 -4.98
N TYR A 92 4.43 -9.75 -5.05
CA TYR A 92 4.31 -10.78 -4.02
C TYR A 92 5.55 -11.68 -3.95
N SER A 93 6.13 -12.05 -5.11
CA SER A 93 7.37 -12.83 -5.16
C SER A 93 8.55 -12.09 -4.49
N LYS A 94 8.65 -10.77 -4.68
CA LYS A 94 9.64 -9.93 -3.98
C LYS A 94 9.41 -9.96 -2.47
N PHE A 95 8.16 -9.78 -2.05
CA PHE A 95 7.78 -9.86 -0.64
C PHE A 95 8.20 -11.21 -0.03
N GLU A 96 7.93 -12.33 -0.70
CA GLU A 96 8.29 -13.65 -0.19
C GLU A 96 9.79 -13.82 0.02
N LYS A 97 10.61 -13.32 -0.91
CA LYS A 97 12.08 -13.32 -0.76
C LYS A 97 12.51 -12.54 0.49
N ILE A 98 11.92 -11.37 0.71
CA ILE A 98 12.21 -10.51 1.85
C ILE A 98 11.78 -11.18 3.15
N TYR A 99 10.55 -11.69 3.19
CA TYR A 99 10.01 -12.41 4.34
C TYR A 99 10.91 -13.57 4.73
N ASN A 100 11.28 -14.43 3.76
CA ASN A 100 12.15 -15.56 4.01
C ASN A 100 13.51 -15.12 4.57
N ALA A 101 14.11 -14.05 4.03
CA ALA A 101 15.37 -13.50 4.54
C ALA A 101 15.25 -13.00 5.99
N ILE A 102 14.18 -12.27 6.32
CA ILE A 102 13.92 -11.77 7.67
C ILE A 102 13.69 -12.92 8.66
N THR A 103 12.87 -13.92 8.32
CA THR A 103 12.65 -15.09 9.19
C THR A 103 13.89 -15.95 9.32
N THR A 104 14.76 -16.00 8.30
CA THR A 104 16.07 -16.67 8.40
C THR A 104 16.97 -15.96 9.42
N ALA A 105 16.97 -14.63 9.42
CA ALA A 105 17.74 -13.85 10.37
C ALA A 105 17.16 -13.96 11.79
N LEU A 106 15.88 -13.70 11.97
CA LEU A 106 15.23 -13.49 13.28
C LEU A 106 14.63 -14.75 13.90
N GLY A 107 14.53 -15.85 13.14
CA GLY A 107 13.75 -17.03 13.50
C GLY A 107 12.25 -16.79 13.35
N ASP A 108 11.46 -17.73 13.88
CA ASP A 108 10.00 -17.69 13.79
C ASP A 108 9.43 -16.41 14.43
N LEU A 109 8.54 -15.74 13.71
CA LEU A 109 7.85 -14.54 14.17
C LEU A 109 6.49 -14.93 14.75
N VAL A 110 6.14 -14.37 15.92
CA VAL A 110 4.79 -14.48 16.47
C VAL A 110 3.99 -13.28 15.97
N ILE A 111 3.25 -13.48 14.88
CA ILE A 111 2.53 -12.43 14.17
C ILE A 111 1.29 -11.99 14.96
N LYS A 112 1.15 -10.67 15.10
CA LYS A 112 0.06 -9.96 15.77
C LYS A 112 -0.89 -9.30 14.78
N ARG A 113 -0.36 -8.82 13.65
CA ARG A 113 -1.13 -8.24 12.55
C ARG A 113 -0.48 -8.60 11.22
N ILE A 114 -1.31 -8.97 10.24
CA ILE A 114 -0.97 -8.99 8.82
C ILE A 114 -1.81 -7.89 8.17
N GLY A 115 -1.18 -6.93 7.49
CA GLY A 115 -1.90 -5.87 6.78
C GLY A 115 -1.39 -5.70 5.36
N CYS A 116 -2.30 -5.36 4.46
CA CYS A 116 -1.98 -4.94 3.11
C CYS A 116 -2.77 -3.66 2.78
N ARG A 117 -2.03 -2.60 2.50
CA ARG A 117 -2.57 -1.31 2.09
C ARG A 117 -2.24 -1.04 0.62
N ILE A 118 -3.25 -0.63 -0.14
CA ILE A 118 -3.12 -0.27 -1.54
C ILE A 118 -3.61 1.17 -1.71
N ILE A 119 -2.70 2.04 -2.14
CA ILE A 119 -3.00 3.44 -2.42
C ILE A 119 -2.82 3.64 -3.91
N GLY A 120 -3.82 4.17 -4.59
CA GLY A 120 -3.73 4.39 -6.02
C GLY A 120 -4.60 5.52 -6.53
N THR A 121 -4.30 5.91 -7.76
CA THR A 121 -5.01 6.95 -8.50
C THR A 121 -5.41 6.36 -9.84
N TYR A 122 -6.67 6.53 -10.23
CA TYR A 122 -7.25 5.83 -11.35
C TYR A 122 -7.90 6.79 -12.31
N LYS A 123 -7.76 6.51 -13.60
CA LYS A 123 -8.49 7.17 -14.67
C LYS A 123 -9.87 6.54 -14.75
N VAL A 124 -10.89 7.39 -14.78
CA VAL A 124 -12.29 7.01 -14.97
C VAL A 124 -12.76 7.52 -16.32
N LYS A 125 -14.03 7.27 -16.67
CA LYS A 125 -14.58 7.62 -17.98
C LYS A 125 -14.56 9.12 -18.26
N SER A 126 -14.80 9.95 -17.25
CA SER A 126 -14.66 11.41 -17.34
C SER A 126 -13.22 11.84 -17.09
N SER A 127 -12.74 12.81 -17.87
CA SER A 127 -11.50 13.54 -17.61
C SER A 127 -11.75 14.97 -17.07
N ASP A 128 -13.01 15.34 -16.85
CA ASP A 128 -13.41 16.64 -16.29
C ASP A 128 -13.67 16.52 -14.78
N TYR A 129 -12.93 17.31 -13.98
CA TYR A 129 -12.97 17.24 -12.53
C TYR A 129 -14.35 17.61 -11.98
N ASN A 130 -15.00 18.62 -12.54
CA ASN A 130 -16.32 19.07 -12.07
C ASN A 130 -17.36 17.97 -12.25
N THR A 131 -17.31 17.25 -13.37
CA THR A 131 -18.17 16.09 -13.63
C THR A 131 -17.94 14.99 -12.59
N ILE A 132 -16.69 14.64 -12.29
CA ILE A 132 -16.36 13.61 -11.29
C ILE A 132 -16.83 14.06 -9.89
N LEU A 133 -16.52 15.29 -9.49
CA LEU A 133 -16.92 15.86 -8.21
C LEU A 133 -18.44 15.87 -8.04
N ASN A 134 -19.18 16.22 -9.09
CA ASN A 134 -20.65 16.20 -9.05
C ASN A 134 -21.21 14.79 -8.88
N LYS A 135 -20.59 13.77 -9.50
CA LYS A 135 -21.00 12.38 -9.27
C LYS A 135 -20.76 11.95 -7.83
N PHE A 136 -19.62 12.28 -7.26
CA PHE A 136 -19.38 12.07 -5.82
C PHE A 136 -20.45 12.76 -4.98
N LYS A 137 -20.69 14.07 -5.15
CA LYS A 137 -21.72 14.84 -4.42
C LYS A 137 -23.10 14.16 -4.46
N ASN A 138 -23.51 13.65 -5.62
CA ASN A 138 -24.79 12.97 -5.80
C ASN A 138 -24.84 11.57 -5.20
N SER A 139 -23.69 10.89 -5.09
CA SER A 139 -23.57 9.56 -4.47
C SER A 139 -23.53 9.63 -2.94
N PHE A 140 -23.20 10.77 -2.33
CA PHE A 140 -23.19 10.91 -0.88
C PHE A 140 -24.58 11.21 -0.30
N PRO A 141 -24.83 10.80 0.95
CA PRO A 141 -26.14 10.99 1.57
C PRO A 141 -26.52 12.48 1.62
N SER A 142 -27.73 12.79 1.12
CA SER A 142 -28.30 14.15 1.02
C SER A 142 -28.49 14.90 2.35
N LYS A 143 -28.14 14.29 3.49
CA LYS A 143 -28.18 14.92 4.83
C LYS A 143 -27.00 15.85 5.10
N PHE A 144 -25.91 15.71 4.35
CA PHE A 144 -24.78 16.62 4.46
C PHE A 144 -25.14 17.87 3.65
N PHE A 145 -25.13 19.06 4.26
CA PHE A 145 -25.53 20.34 3.66
C PHE A 145 -24.61 20.82 2.52
N ILE A 146 -24.32 19.95 1.54
CA ILE A 146 -23.44 20.15 0.39
C ILE A 146 -23.93 21.35 -0.44
N ASP A 147 -25.24 21.56 -0.53
CA ASP A 147 -25.82 22.70 -1.23
C ASP A 147 -25.59 24.03 -0.49
N LYS A 148 -25.50 23.99 0.85
CA LYS A 148 -25.24 25.18 1.67
C LYS A 148 -23.75 25.53 1.74
N TYR A 149 -22.89 24.51 1.63
CA TYR A 149 -21.44 24.65 1.67
C TYR A 149 -20.84 24.00 0.41
N PRO A 150 -20.69 24.76 -0.69
CA PRO A 150 -20.19 24.22 -1.95
C PRO A 150 -18.84 23.49 -1.76
N ALA A 151 -18.85 22.16 -1.91
CA ALA A 151 -17.65 21.38 -1.70
C ALA A 151 -16.62 21.64 -2.80
N LYS A 152 -15.40 22.00 -2.39
CA LYS A 152 -14.20 22.09 -3.25
C LYS A 152 -13.58 20.71 -3.51
N ASP A 153 -13.66 19.83 -2.52
CA ASP A 153 -13.20 18.44 -2.54
C ASP A 153 -14.13 17.59 -1.67
N LEU A 154 -14.20 16.27 -1.91
CA LEU A 154 -15.07 15.35 -1.19
C LEU A 154 -14.39 13.99 -0.95
N LEU A 155 -13.91 13.78 0.26
CA LEU A 155 -13.35 12.51 0.73
C LEU A 155 -14.40 11.68 1.48
N PHE A 156 -14.50 10.41 1.13
CA PHE A 156 -15.23 9.42 1.92
C PHE A 156 -14.28 8.44 2.58
N ASN A 157 -14.58 8.11 3.83
CA ASN A 157 -13.84 7.13 4.62
C ASN A 157 -14.83 6.14 5.24
N LEU A 158 -14.65 4.86 4.95
CA LEU A 158 -15.37 3.77 5.61
C LEU A 158 -14.39 2.88 6.37
N VAL A 159 -14.72 2.57 7.62
CA VAL A 159 -14.03 1.58 8.43
C VAL A 159 -14.99 0.41 8.67
N TYR A 160 -14.54 -0.80 8.39
CA TYR A 160 -15.25 -2.06 8.64
C TYR A 160 -14.37 -2.98 9.48
N GLU A 161 -14.91 -4.12 9.91
CA GLU A 161 -14.31 -4.97 10.95
C GLU A 161 -12.81 -5.29 10.73
N ASN A 162 -12.44 -5.58 9.49
CA ASN A 162 -11.07 -6.02 9.12
C ASN A 162 -10.42 -5.13 8.06
N GLY A 163 -10.83 -3.85 8.00
CA GLY A 163 -10.22 -2.93 7.06
C GLY A 163 -10.87 -1.57 6.97
N MET A 164 -10.36 -0.78 6.04
CA MET A 164 -10.87 0.53 5.69
C MET A 164 -10.68 0.80 4.22
N TYR A 165 -11.47 1.72 3.68
CA TYR A 165 -11.12 2.39 2.44
C TYR A 165 -11.44 3.88 2.48
N GLN A 166 -10.67 4.64 1.72
CA GLN A 166 -10.91 6.03 1.41
C GLN A 166 -11.03 6.20 -0.10
N ILE A 167 -12.04 6.97 -0.52
CA ILE A 167 -12.25 7.32 -1.93
C ILE A 167 -12.56 8.80 -2.05
N GLY A 168 -12.09 9.42 -3.13
CA GLY A 168 -12.38 10.81 -3.43
C GLY A 168 -12.08 11.18 -4.88
N PRO A 169 -12.63 12.30 -5.37
CA PRO A 169 -12.24 12.86 -6.66
C PRO A 169 -10.78 13.31 -6.57
N LEU A 170 -10.08 13.22 -7.70
CA LEU A 170 -8.68 13.61 -7.78
C LEU A 170 -8.52 14.64 -8.90
N ASN A 171 -8.01 15.81 -8.54
CA ASN A 171 -7.65 16.85 -9.50
C ASN A 171 -6.18 16.67 -9.93
N GLN A 172 -5.80 17.22 -11.09
CA GLN A 172 -4.45 17.10 -11.63
C GLN A 172 -3.39 17.77 -10.74
N GLU A 173 -3.74 18.87 -10.08
CA GLU A 173 -2.85 19.65 -9.19
C GLU A 173 -3.11 19.36 -7.69
N ASP A 174 -3.54 18.13 -7.37
CA ASP A 174 -3.86 17.76 -5.99
C ASP A 174 -2.61 17.40 -5.15
N ASP A 175 -2.52 17.94 -3.93
CA ASP A 175 -1.44 17.67 -2.96
C ASP A 175 -1.32 16.17 -2.61
N PHE A 176 -2.38 15.38 -2.86
CA PHE A 176 -2.35 13.92 -2.73
C PHE A 176 -1.18 13.29 -3.50
N TYR A 177 -0.85 13.80 -4.69
CA TYR A 177 0.25 13.28 -5.49
C TYR A 177 1.60 13.42 -4.79
N ASP A 178 1.93 14.60 -4.30
CA ASP A 178 3.21 14.85 -3.61
C ASP A 178 3.27 14.14 -2.25
N ARG A 179 2.13 14.00 -1.58
CA ARG A 179 2.07 13.27 -0.32
C ARG A 179 2.33 11.78 -0.51
N GLU A 180 1.65 11.14 -1.47
CA GLU A 180 1.62 9.68 -1.59
C GLU A 180 2.58 9.09 -2.63
N PHE A 181 2.92 9.85 -3.69
CA PHE A 181 3.69 9.43 -4.86
C PHE A 181 4.83 10.42 -5.16
N ARG A 182 5.87 10.41 -4.33
CA ARG A 182 7.02 11.33 -4.44
C ARG A 182 7.97 11.05 -5.61
N ASN A 183 7.78 9.94 -6.33
CA ASN A 183 8.63 9.54 -7.43
C ASN A 183 8.49 10.48 -8.64
N LYS A 184 9.60 10.72 -9.35
CA LYS A 184 9.63 11.55 -10.57
C LYS A 184 8.74 11.00 -11.68
N ASP A 185 8.54 9.69 -11.72
CA ASP A 185 7.72 9.00 -12.72
C ASP A 185 6.21 9.04 -12.41
N ARG A 186 5.77 9.79 -11.40
CA ARG A 186 4.35 9.90 -11.07
C ARG A 186 3.55 10.46 -12.25
N VAL A 187 2.32 9.99 -12.40
CA VAL A 187 1.39 10.48 -13.42
C VAL A 187 0.33 11.34 -12.75
N GLN A 188 0.32 12.64 -13.05
CA GLN A 188 -0.76 13.53 -12.63
C GLN A 188 -1.90 13.50 -13.66
N HIS A 189 -3.14 13.36 -13.18
CA HIS A 189 -4.34 13.27 -14.03
C HIS A 189 -5.59 13.66 -13.25
N VAL A 190 -6.69 13.90 -13.96
CA VAL A 190 -8.01 14.02 -13.36
C VAL A 190 -8.64 12.63 -13.26
N GLY A 191 -9.15 12.26 -12.09
CA GLY A 191 -9.69 10.92 -11.87
C GLY A 191 -10.22 10.70 -10.45
N ILE A 192 -9.92 9.54 -9.89
CA ILE A 192 -10.28 9.16 -8.51
C ILE A 192 -9.05 8.68 -7.75
N ALA A 193 -9.05 8.90 -6.44
CA ALA A 193 -8.12 8.27 -5.51
C ALA A 193 -8.83 7.12 -4.77
N ILE A 194 -8.14 6.00 -4.60
CA ILE A 194 -8.58 4.88 -3.74
C ILE A 194 -7.42 4.50 -2.83
N ASP A 195 -7.69 4.43 -1.54
CA ASP A 195 -6.75 3.98 -0.51
C ASP A 195 -7.43 2.92 0.35
N THR A 196 -6.96 1.68 0.31
CA THR A 196 -7.50 0.55 1.07
C THR A 196 -6.47 0.03 2.05
N ASP A 197 -6.85 -0.34 3.26
CA ASP A 197 -6.00 -1.08 4.22
C ASP A 197 -6.83 -2.24 4.78
N ASN A 198 -6.49 -3.46 4.36
CA ASN A 198 -7.12 -4.68 4.84
C ASN A 198 -6.17 -5.43 5.76
N TYR A 199 -6.69 -5.99 6.83
CA TYR A 199 -5.84 -6.64 7.81
C TYR A 199 -6.50 -7.79 8.55
N LEU A 200 -5.65 -8.62 9.14
CA LEU A 200 -6.00 -9.66 10.07
C LEU A 200 -5.23 -9.43 11.37
N THR A 201 -5.92 -9.46 12.50
CA THR A 201 -5.32 -9.43 13.84
C THR A 201 -5.43 -10.81 14.49
N ASN A 202 -4.55 -11.06 15.47
CA ASN A 202 -4.48 -12.35 16.14
C ASN A 202 -5.35 -12.44 17.41
N GLU A 203 -6.33 -11.54 17.55
CA GLU A 203 -7.19 -11.43 18.73
C GLU A 203 -8.08 -12.67 18.92
N LEU A 204 -8.53 -13.27 17.81
CA LEU A 204 -9.45 -14.41 17.81
C LEU A 204 -8.77 -15.75 17.47
N LYS A 205 -7.65 -15.72 16.74
CA LYS A 205 -6.92 -16.93 16.29
C LYS A 205 -5.45 -16.64 16.03
N ASN A 206 -4.61 -17.67 16.09
CA ASN A 206 -3.22 -17.56 15.65
C ASN A 206 -3.16 -17.32 14.13
N ILE A 207 -2.29 -16.40 13.70
CA ILE A 207 -2.14 -15.98 12.30
C ILE A 207 -0.70 -16.12 11.80
N ASN A 208 0.11 -16.98 12.43
CA ASN A 208 1.50 -17.22 12.04
C ASN A 208 1.65 -17.95 10.68
N ASP A 209 0.57 -18.48 10.12
CA ASP A 209 0.64 -19.15 8.82
C ASP A 209 0.94 -18.14 7.71
N LYS A 210 2.06 -18.37 7.01
CA LYS A 210 2.50 -17.56 5.87
C LYS A 210 1.44 -17.47 4.76
N SER A 211 0.60 -18.50 4.59
CA SER A 211 -0.48 -18.52 3.59
C SER A 211 -1.45 -17.35 3.77
N LEU A 212 -1.72 -16.95 5.02
CA LEU A 212 -2.64 -15.86 5.37
C LEU A 212 -2.15 -14.50 4.84
N ILE A 213 -0.84 -14.33 4.64
CA ILE A 213 -0.30 -13.09 4.05
C ILE A 213 -0.72 -12.97 2.58
N LYS A 214 -0.71 -14.09 1.85
CA LYS A 214 -1.20 -14.14 0.47
C LYS A 214 -2.71 -13.90 0.40
N ASP A 215 -3.46 -14.44 1.35
CA ASP A 215 -4.91 -14.28 1.41
C ASP A 215 -5.28 -12.82 1.63
N ILE A 216 -4.63 -12.13 2.58
CA ILE A 216 -4.85 -10.70 2.83
C ILE A 216 -4.42 -9.83 1.65
N TYR A 217 -3.32 -10.18 0.98
CA TYR A 217 -2.91 -9.51 -0.25
C TYR A 217 -3.96 -9.66 -1.37
N THR A 218 -4.47 -10.89 -1.56
CA THR A 218 -5.49 -11.18 -2.59
C THR A 218 -6.82 -10.50 -2.27
N LEU A 219 -7.23 -10.50 -1.00
CA LEU A 219 -8.41 -9.77 -0.53
C LEU A 219 -8.29 -8.28 -0.83
N SER A 220 -7.13 -7.68 -0.55
CA SER A 220 -6.89 -6.25 -0.77
C SER A 220 -7.04 -5.85 -2.24
N LEU A 221 -6.53 -6.68 -3.15
CA LEU A 221 -6.69 -6.51 -4.60
C LEU A 221 -8.16 -6.62 -5.04
N SER A 222 -8.92 -7.54 -4.44
CA SER A 222 -10.36 -7.69 -4.72
C SER A 222 -11.12 -6.45 -4.28
N VAL A 223 -10.91 -5.99 -3.04
CA VAL A 223 -11.58 -4.80 -2.49
C VAL A 223 -11.30 -3.56 -3.34
N GLU A 224 -10.04 -3.34 -3.69
CA GLU A 224 -9.63 -2.25 -4.56
C GLU A 224 -10.28 -2.32 -5.95
N LYS A 225 -10.30 -3.50 -6.58
CA LYS A 225 -10.92 -3.72 -7.89
C LYS A 225 -12.42 -3.46 -7.83
N ASP A 226 -13.12 -3.95 -6.80
CA ASP A 226 -14.56 -3.75 -6.63
C ASP A 226 -14.89 -2.26 -6.46
N LEU A 227 -14.09 -1.53 -5.67
CA LEU A 227 -14.22 -0.08 -5.53
C LEU A 227 -14.00 0.64 -6.86
N PHE A 228 -12.95 0.28 -7.60
CA PHE A 228 -12.71 0.86 -8.93
C PHE A 228 -13.87 0.59 -9.90
N VAL A 229 -14.37 -0.64 -9.97
CA VAL A 229 -15.48 -1.00 -10.88
C VAL A 229 -16.74 -0.19 -10.57
N ASN A 230 -17.06 0.02 -9.29
CA ASN A 230 -18.20 0.84 -8.87
C ASN A 230 -18.04 2.33 -9.23
N LEU A 231 -16.80 2.81 -9.39
CA LEU A 231 -16.48 4.20 -9.67
C LEU A 231 -16.04 4.44 -11.13
N ALA A 232 -15.87 3.39 -11.94
CA ALA A 232 -15.28 3.48 -13.28
C ALA A 232 -16.06 4.38 -14.24
N ASP A 233 -17.38 4.47 -14.05
CA ASP A 233 -18.27 5.33 -14.83
C ASP A 233 -18.28 6.79 -14.35
N PHE A 234 -17.46 7.16 -13.35
CA PHE A 234 -17.35 8.54 -12.88
C PHE A 234 -16.71 9.47 -13.93
#